data_AF-A0A2H5YEP5-F1
#
_entry.id   AF-A0A2H5YEP5-F1
#
_cell.length_a   1.000
_cell.length_b   1.000
_cell.length_c   1.000
_cell.angle_alpha   90.00
_cell.angle_beta   90.00
_cell.angle_gamma   90.00
#
_symmetry.space_group_name_H-M   'P 1'
#
loop_
_entity.id
_entity.type
_entity.pdbx_description
1 polymer ?
#
loop_
_entity_poly.entity_id
_entity_poly.type
_entity_poly.pdbx_seq_one_letter_code
_entity_poly.pdbx_strand_id
1 'polypeptide(L)' 'MLSRFFTTAPVENWEGVQRARSDVYRRLFHALLERGVYFAPSPYEALFLSLAHTEEDVGQTVEAVRQALFAVRGAL' A
#
# COMPACT_ATOMS: atom_id res chain seq x y z
N MET A 1 -10.18 7.16 -4.78
CA MET A 1 -8.71 7.29 -4.78
C MET A 1 -8.21 6.96 -3.39
N LEU A 2 -7.13 6.18 -3.26
CA LEU A 2 -6.57 5.75 -1.98
C LEU A 2 -5.06 5.96 -1.97
N SER A 3 -4.52 6.47 -0.86
CA SER A 3 -3.07 6.52 -0.61
C SER A 3 -2.76 5.91 0.76
N ARG A 4 -1.58 5.30 0.89
CA ARG A 4 -1.17 4.61 2.11
C ARG A 4 0.18 5.16 2.59
N PHE A 5 0.19 5.71 3.80
CA PHE A 5 1.39 6.22 4.47
C PHE A 5 1.67 5.48 5.77
N PHE A 6 2.89 4.97 5.95
CA PHE A 6 3.29 4.29 7.18
C PHE A 6 3.80 5.31 8.23
N THR A 7 2.88 5.80 9.06
CA THR A 7 3.13 6.74 10.14
C THR A 7 1.99 6.66 11.16
N THR A 8 2.23 7.14 12.39
CA THR A 8 1.20 7.30 13.43
C THR A 8 0.62 8.72 13.47
N ALA A 9 1.24 9.67 12.76
CA ALA A 9 0.78 11.06 12.68
C ALA A 9 -0.09 11.29 11.43
N PRO A 10 -1.02 12.26 11.44
CA PRO A 10 -1.76 12.68 10.26
C PRO A 10 -0.82 13.14 9.12
N VAL A 11 -1.21 12.86 7.88
CA VAL A 11 -0.48 13.27 6.67
C VAL A 11 -1.36 14.24 5.87
N GLU A 12 -1.13 15.53 6.06
CA GLU A 12 -1.95 16.61 5.47
C GLU A 12 -1.16 17.48 4.48
N ASN A 13 0.16 17.28 4.41
CA ASN A 13 1.07 18.07 3.59
C ASN A 13 2.33 17.27 3.22
N TRP A 14 3.17 17.87 2.38
CA TRP A 14 4.42 17.30 1.92
C TRP A 14 5.36 16.88 3.05
N GLU A 15 5.50 17.70 4.10
CA GLU A 15 6.34 17.37 5.25
C GLU A 15 5.84 16.12 5.98
N GLY A 16 4.52 15.96 6.12
CA GLY A 16 3.90 14.78 6.68
C GLY A 16 4.24 13.51 5.90
N VAL A 17 4.19 13.59 4.57
CA VAL A 17 4.55 12.44 3.71
C VAL A 17 6.05 12.11 3.85
N GLN A 18 6.92 13.12 3.87
CA GLN A 18 8.37 12.90 4.01
C GLN A 18 8.76 12.27 5.35
N ARG A 19 7.97 12.48 6.41
CA ARG A 19 8.17 11.83 7.72
C ARG A 19 7.66 10.38 7.76
N ALA A 20 6.84 9.96 6.79
CA ALA A 20 6.33 8.60 6.74
C ALA A 20 7.41 7.60 6.29
N ARG A 21 7.26 6.34 6.70
CA ARG A 21 8.20 5.26 6.44
C ARG A 21 8.09 4.74 5.01
N SER A 22 8.76 5.41 4.07
CA SER A 22 8.83 5.03 2.66
C SER A 22 9.57 3.70 2.44
N ASP A 23 10.49 3.34 3.34
CA ASP A 23 11.19 2.05 3.36
C ASP A 23 10.23 0.87 3.55
N VAL A 24 9.23 1.05 4.43
CA VAL A 24 8.17 0.06 4.68
C VAL A 24 7.23 -0.02 3.49
N TYR A 25 6.83 1.12 2.93
CA TYR A 25 6.01 1.14 1.72
C TYR A 25 6.65 0.35 0.58
N ARG A 26 7.95 0.58 0.31
CA ARG A 26 8.69 -0.16 -0.73
C ARG A 26 8.67 -1.67 -0.51
N ARG A 27 8.86 -2.13 0.74
CA ARG A 27 8.77 -3.57 1.07
C ARG A 27 7.36 -4.11 0.84
N LEU A 28 6.33 -3.37 1.24
CA LEU A 28 4.94 -3.73 1.01
C LEU A 28 4.63 -3.83 -0.49
N PHE A 29 5.06 -2.85 -1.28
CA PHE A 29 4.86 -2.82 -2.73
C PHE A 29 5.40 -4.09 -3.39
N HIS A 30 6.65 -4.46 -3.11
CA HIS A 30 7.22 -5.69 -3.68
C HIS A 30 6.51 -6.95 -3.17
N ALA A 31 6.15 -7.01 -1.89
CA ALA A 31 5.39 -8.14 -1.35
C ALA A 31 4.00 -8.30 -1.99
N LEU A 32 3.33 -7.19 -2.33
CA LEU A 32 2.06 -7.20 -3.07
C LEU A 32 2.26 -7.60 -4.53
N LEU A 33 3.32 -7.09 -5.17
CA LEU A 33 3.65 -7.42 -6.56
C LEU A 33 3.93 -8.92 -6.73
N GLU A 34 4.67 -9.52 -5.80
CA GLU A 34 4.90 -10.98 -5.75
C GLU A 34 3.60 -11.79 -5.60
N ARG A 35 2.53 -11.16 -5.09
CA ARG A 35 1.19 -11.77 -4.91
C ARG A 35 0.22 -11.39 -6.04
N GLY A 36 0.72 -10.79 -7.12
CA GLY A 36 -0.08 -10.42 -8.29
C GLY A 36 -0.91 -9.14 -8.11
N VAL A 37 -0.70 -8.38 -7.04
CA VAL A 37 -1.42 -7.11 -6.78
C VAL A 37 -0.50 -5.94 -7.05
N TYR A 38 -0.76 -5.23 -8.15
CA TYR A 38 0.00 -4.04 -8.51
C TYR A 38 -0.52 -2.81 -7.76
N PHE A 39 0.18 -2.45 -6.68
CA PHE A 39 -0.03 -1.15 -6.04
C PHE A 39 0.75 -0.06 -6.76
N ALA A 40 0.45 1.21 -6.45
CA ALA A 40 1.25 2.31 -6.95
C ALA A 40 2.74 2.11 -6.60
N PRO A 41 3.68 2.27 -7.54
CA PRO A 41 5.10 1.97 -7.32
C PRO A 41 5.81 3.02 -6.45
N SER A 42 5.07 3.99 -5.90
CA SER A 42 5.60 5.08 -5.10
C SER A 42 4.63 5.45 -3.96
N PRO A 43 5.15 5.76 -2.75
CA PRO A 43 4.32 6.31 -1.66
C PRO A 43 3.77 7.71 -1.97
N TYR A 44 4.25 8.36 -3.03
CA TYR A 44 3.81 9.68 -3.48
C TYR A 44 2.70 9.61 -4.55
N GLU A 45 2.25 8.40 -4.89
CA GLU A 45 1.18 8.15 -5.85
C GLU A 45 -0.11 7.66 -5.15
N ALA A 46 -1.17 7.54 -5.94
CA ALA A 46 -2.46 7.06 -5.46
C ALA A 46 -2.95 5.86 -6.26
N LEU A 47 -3.71 5.01 -5.57
CA LEU A 47 -4.46 3.91 -6.16
C LEU A 47 -5.77 4.46 -6.72
N PHE A 48 -6.08 4.05 -7.96
CA PHE A 48 -7.32 4.35 -8.63
C PHE A 48 -8.13 3.07 -8.80
N LEU A 49 -9.42 3.16 -8.50
CA LEU A 49 -10.36 2.09 -8.79
C LEU A 49 -10.86 2.24 -10.22
N SER A 50 -11.08 1.10 -10.87
CA SER A 50 -11.72 1.01 -12.19
C SER A 50 -13.06 0.31 -12.03
N LEU A 51 -14.04 0.67 -12.87
CA LEU A 51 -15.33 -0.02 -12.97
C LEU A 51 -15.20 -1.48 -13.44
N ALA A 52 -14.02 -1.87 -13.93
CA ALA A 52 -13.73 -3.25 -14.26
C ALA A 52 -13.46 -4.14 -13.03
N HIS A 53 -13.16 -3.56 -11.86
CA HIS A 53 -12.94 -4.35 -10.64
C HIS A 53 -14.25 -4.93 -10.14
N THR A 54 -14.19 -6.20 -9.75
CA THR A 54 -15.26 -6.95 -9.13
C THR A 54 -15.07 -6.99 -7.60
N GLU A 55 -16.10 -7.45 -6.88
CA GLU A 55 -15.96 -7.71 -5.44
C GLU A 55 -14.91 -8.80 -5.13
N GLU A 56 -14.75 -9.76 -6.04
CA GLU A 56 -13.73 -10.80 -5.93
C GLU A 56 -12.33 -10.19 -6.00
N ASP A 57 -12.08 -9.28 -6.95
CA ASP A 57 -10.79 -8.58 -7.05
C ASP A 57 -10.45 -7.83 -5.77
N VAL A 58 -11.45 -7.18 -5.16
CA VAL A 58 -11.29 -6.49 -3.87
C VAL A 58 -10.98 -7.48 -2.75
N GLY A 59 -11.70 -8.60 -2.67
CA GLY A 59 -11.47 -9.65 -1.68
C GLY A 59 -10.06 -10.25 -1.77
N GLN A 60 -9.63 -10.59 -2.99
CA GLN A 60 -8.28 -11.08 -3.26
C GLN A 60 -7.21 -10.04 -2.89
N THR A 61 -7.47 -8.76 -3.20
CA THR A 61 -6.58 -7.64 -2.84
C THR A 61 -6.44 -7.49 -1.32
N VAL A 62 -7.54 -7.57 -0.57
CA VAL A 62 -7.54 -7.48 0.90
C VAL A 62 -6.72 -8.61 1.51
N GLU A 63 -6.90 -9.84 1.04
CA GLU A 63 -6.14 -10.99 1.52
C GLU A 63 -4.65 -10.86 1.17
N ALA A 64 -4.31 -10.42 -0.05
CA ALA A 64 -2.93 -10.15 -0.44
C ALA A 64 -2.28 -9.08 0.45
N VAL A 65 -2.98 -8.00 0.77
CA VAL A 65 -2.52 -6.95 1.70
C VAL A 65 -2.27 -7.52 3.09
N ARG A 66 -3.16 -8.35 3.61
CA ARG A 66 -3.00 -9.01 4.93
C ARG A 66 -1.73 -9.87 4.96
N GLN A 67 -1.52 -10.69 3.93
CA GLN A 67 -0.35 -11.55 3.81
C GLN A 67 0.94 -10.76 3.61
N ALA A 68 0.91 -9.68 2.81
CA ALA A 68 2.04 -8.81 2.59
C ALA A 68 2.45 -8.08 3.88
N LEU A 69 1.49 -7.53 4.62
CA LEU A 69 1.73 -6.90 5.93
C LEU A 69 2.35 -7.89 6.92
N PHE A 70 1.85 -9.13 6.97
CA PHE A 70 2.44 -10.16 7.83
C PHE A 70 3.88 -10.49 7.41
N ALA A 71 4.17 -10.58 6.11
CA ALA A 71 5.51 -10.86 5.59
C ALA A 71 6.52 -9.74 5.92
N VAL A 72 6.09 -8.47 5.88
CA VAL A 72 6.96 -7.32 6.16
C VAL A 72 6.92 -6.86 7.63
N ARG A 73 6.27 -7.61 8.52
CA ARG A 73 6.05 -7.19 9.93
C ARG A 73 7.31 -6.83 10.71
N GLY A 74 8.46 -7.44 10.39
CA GLY A 74 9.74 -7.11 11.02
C GLY A 74 10.27 -5.71 10.64
N ALA A 75 9.66 -5.07 9.64
CA ALA A 75 9.95 -3.70 9.24
C ALA A 75 8.88 -2.70 9.70
N LEU A 76 7.74 -3.13 10.23
CA LEU A 76 6.68 -2.22 10.75
C LEU A 76 7.14 -1.51 12.02
#